data_AF-A0A966K3Z7-F1
#
_entry.id   AF-A0A966K3Z7-F1
#
_cell.length_a   1.000
_cell.length_b   1.000
_cell.length_c   1.000
_cell.angle_alpha   90.00
_cell.angle_beta   90.00
_cell.angle_gamma   90.00
#
_symmetry.space_group_name_H-M   'P 1'
#
loop_
_entity.id
_entity.type
_entity.pdbx_description
1 polymer ?
#
loop_
_entity_poly.entity_id
_entity_poly.type
_entity_poly.pdbx_seq_one_letter_code
_entity_poly.pdbx_strand_id
1 'polypeptide(L)'
;PSKEDFKRMMPSILRGTSIGSILGVLPGGGAALAAFAAYSLEKKTSKHSAEFGKGAIEGVAGPESANNAASQTSFIPLLTLGIPPNAVMALMVGAMTIHNIQPGPQVMSSNPALFWGLIASMWIGNFMLIILNLPLIGVWVKMLTIPYKHLYPAILVFCCIGVYTVNNTNFDIFITAAFGVIGYLFVKLGCEAPPLLLGFVLGPMMEENFRRALLLARGDFTVFVTRPLSLGLLIAAAALVVIVTLPAVKKTREEAFVEE
;
A
#
# COMPACT_ATOMS: atom_id res chain seq x y z
N PRO A 1 11.42 -18.25 16.94
CA PRO A 1 12.08 -18.32 15.61
C PRO A 1 13.38 -19.14 15.66
N SER A 2 13.55 -20.05 14.71
CA SER A 2 14.77 -20.84 14.50
C SER A 2 15.84 -20.01 13.74
N LYS A 3 17.10 -20.45 13.76
CA LYS A 3 18.17 -19.81 12.96
C LYS A 3 17.92 -19.94 11.45
N GLU A 4 17.23 -20.98 11.00
CA GLU A 4 16.86 -21.14 9.61
C GLU A 4 15.76 -20.17 9.18
N ASP A 5 14.78 -19.91 10.06
CA ASP A 5 13.73 -18.91 9.81
C ASP A 5 14.37 -17.54 9.55
N PHE A 6 15.34 -17.15 10.38
CA PHE A 6 16.04 -15.87 10.23
C PHE A 6 16.78 -15.78 8.89
N LYS A 7 17.39 -16.89 8.44
CA LYS A 7 18.09 -16.97 7.15
C LYS A 7 17.13 -16.91 5.96
N ARG A 8 15.90 -17.45 6.10
CA ARG A 8 14.83 -17.34 5.10
C ARG A 8 14.20 -15.95 5.06
N MET A 9 14.04 -15.30 6.22
CA MET A 9 13.40 -13.99 6.35
C MET A 9 14.27 -12.86 5.83
N MET A 10 15.58 -12.87 6.12
CA MET A 10 16.47 -11.72 5.87
C MET A 10 16.48 -11.24 4.40
N PRO A 11 16.57 -12.13 3.39
CA PRO A 11 16.53 -11.71 1.98
C PRO A 11 15.20 -11.05 1.62
N SER A 12 14.09 -11.62 2.10
CA SER A 12 12.74 -11.13 1.84
C SER A 12 12.48 -9.78 2.52
N ILE A 13 12.99 -9.60 3.74
CA ILE A 13 12.95 -8.31 4.46
C ILE A 13 13.72 -7.25 3.68
N LEU A 14 14.94 -7.54 3.21
CA LEU A 14 15.75 -6.58 2.47
C LEU A 14 15.11 -6.18 1.14
N ARG A 15 14.59 -7.16 0.39
CA ARG A 15 13.87 -6.90 -0.87
C ARG A 15 12.59 -6.11 -0.63
N GLY A 16 11.79 -6.54 0.34
CA GLY A 16 10.56 -5.86 0.75
C GLY A 16 10.82 -4.42 1.16
N THR A 17 11.79 -4.20 2.06
CA THR A 17 12.21 -2.85 2.50
C THR A 17 12.68 -1.99 1.34
N SER A 18 13.45 -2.55 0.40
CA SER A 18 13.95 -1.82 -0.78
C SER A 18 12.80 -1.39 -1.69
N ILE A 19 11.88 -2.31 -2.01
CA ILE A 19 10.68 -2.04 -2.83
C ILE A 19 9.79 -1.02 -2.13
N GLY A 20 9.54 -1.21 -0.83
CA GLY A 20 8.74 -0.31 -0.03
C GLY A 20 9.34 1.09 0.04
N SER A 21 10.66 1.21 0.22
CA SER A 21 11.33 2.50 0.26
C SER A 21 11.25 3.24 -1.08
N ILE A 22 11.48 2.55 -2.19
CA ILE A 22 11.39 3.14 -3.53
C ILE A 22 9.95 3.58 -3.82
N LEU A 23 8.99 2.68 -3.60
CA LEU A 23 7.58 2.97 -3.88
C LEU A 23 6.98 3.99 -2.92
N GLY A 24 7.43 4.07 -1.67
CA GLY A 24 6.93 5.06 -0.71
C GLY A 24 7.43 6.48 -0.94
N VAL A 25 8.61 6.66 -1.56
CA VAL A 25 9.07 7.99 -2.00
C VAL A 25 8.27 8.49 -3.21
N LEU A 26 7.76 7.59 -4.04
CA LEU A 26 7.00 7.97 -5.23
C LEU A 26 5.63 8.56 -4.84
N PRO A 27 5.29 9.77 -5.32
CA PRO A 27 3.94 10.30 -5.17
C PRO A 27 2.93 9.35 -5.84
N GLY A 28 1.84 9.03 -5.14
CA GLY A 28 0.88 8.03 -5.59
C GLY A 28 1.20 6.59 -5.17
N GLY A 29 2.42 6.33 -4.67
CA GLY A 29 2.83 5.02 -4.15
C GLY A 29 2.31 4.79 -2.73
N GLY A 30 1.14 4.15 -2.60
CA GLY A 30 0.61 3.76 -1.30
C GLY A 30 1.37 2.58 -0.65
N ALA A 31 1.33 2.48 0.67
CA ALA A 31 1.93 1.36 1.41
C ALA A 31 1.33 0.00 1.02
N ALA A 32 0.05 -0.02 0.65
CA ALA A 32 -0.63 -1.19 0.09
C ALA A 32 0.01 -1.66 -1.22
N LEU A 33 0.34 -0.74 -2.14
CA LEU A 33 0.98 -1.10 -3.41
C LEU A 33 2.37 -1.70 -3.18
N ALA A 34 3.12 -1.14 -2.24
CA ALA A 34 4.42 -1.68 -1.86
C ALA A 34 4.30 -3.11 -1.31
N ALA A 35 3.33 -3.36 -0.43
CA ALA A 35 3.07 -4.69 0.10
C ALA A 35 2.69 -5.70 -1.00
N PHE A 36 1.78 -5.31 -1.90
CA PHE A 36 1.35 -6.17 -3.02
C PHE A 36 2.46 -6.41 -4.05
N ALA A 37 3.26 -5.40 -4.36
CA ALA A 37 4.40 -5.52 -5.26
C ALA A 37 5.47 -6.45 -4.66
N ALA A 38 5.77 -6.29 -3.37
CA ALA A 38 6.68 -7.17 -2.65
C ALA A 38 6.15 -8.62 -2.59
N TYR A 39 4.85 -8.81 -2.31
CA TYR A 39 4.23 -10.14 -2.33
C TYR A 39 4.34 -10.81 -3.70
N SER A 40 4.03 -10.07 -4.77
CA SER A 40 4.08 -10.57 -6.14
C SER A 40 5.51 -10.92 -6.57
N LEU A 41 6.49 -10.12 -6.15
CA LEU A 41 7.90 -10.41 -6.40
C LEU A 41 8.38 -11.63 -5.62
N GLU A 42 8.03 -11.74 -4.34
CA GLU A 42 8.42 -12.87 -3.51
C GLU A 42 7.78 -14.18 -4.00
N LYS A 43 6.51 -14.15 -4.44
CA LYS A 43 5.87 -15.33 -5.05
C LYS A 43 6.62 -15.83 -6.30
N LYS A 44 7.22 -14.93 -7.09
CA LYS A 44 7.98 -15.26 -8.30
C LYS A 44 9.45 -15.63 -8.04
N THR A 45 10.06 -15.06 -7.01
CA THR A 45 11.51 -15.12 -6.78
C THR A 45 11.88 -16.13 -5.68
N SER A 46 10.94 -16.45 -4.79
CA SER A 46 11.20 -17.37 -3.68
C SER A 46 11.39 -18.80 -4.20
N LYS A 47 12.43 -19.48 -3.68
CA LYS A 47 12.65 -20.91 -3.88
C LYS A 47 11.55 -21.76 -3.22
N HIS A 48 10.81 -21.17 -2.28
CA HIS A 48 9.72 -21.77 -1.53
C HIS A 48 8.35 -21.29 -2.04
N SER A 49 8.23 -20.94 -3.33
CA SER A 49 6.98 -20.46 -3.94
C SER A 49 5.78 -21.40 -3.71
N ALA A 50 6.03 -22.71 -3.61
CA ALA A 50 5.02 -23.73 -3.31
C ALA A 50 4.40 -23.65 -1.89
N GLU A 51 5.06 -22.95 -0.96
CA GLU A 51 4.59 -22.77 0.43
C GLU A 51 3.70 -21.50 0.57
N PHE A 52 3.59 -20.68 -0.48
CA PHE A 52 2.76 -19.46 -0.46
C PHE A 52 1.29 -19.84 -0.35
N GLY A 53 0.56 -19.15 0.54
CA GLY A 53 -0.82 -19.49 0.90
C GLY A 53 -0.95 -20.60 1.96
N LYS A 54 0.13 -21.34 2.25
CA LYS A 54 0.19 -22.39 3.28
C LYS A 54 1.01 -22.00 4.51
N GLY A 55 1.43 -20.73 4.60
CA GLY A 55 2.19 -20.19 5.74
C GLY A 55 3.67 -19.88 5.46
N ALA A 56 4.09 -19.72 4.21
CA ALA A 56 5.45 -19.27 3.86
C ALA A 56 5.84 -17.99 4.63
N ILE A 57 6.98 -18.04 5.31
CA ILE A 57 7.48 -16.92 6.12
C ILE A 57 7.84 -15.74 5.22
N GLU A 58 8.38 -16.01 4.03
CA GLU A 58 8.72 -15.03 3.00
C GLU A 58 7.49 -14.25 2.52
N GLY A 59 6.34 -14.93 2.45
CA GLY A 59 5.05 -14.35 2.04
C GLY A 59 4.46 -13.36 3.05
N VAL A 60 4.99 -13.31 4.27
CA VAL A 60 4.60 -12.32 5.30
C VAL A 60 5.72 -11.31 5.52
N ALA A 61 6.97 -11.78 5.67
CA ALA A 61 8.10 -10.93 6.01
C ALA A 61 8.39 -9.87 4.93
N GLY A 62 8.31 -10.23 3.65
CA GLY A 62 8.55 -9.28 2.55
C GLY A 62 7.48 -8.18 2.48
N PRO A 63 6.20 -8.52 2.34
CA PRO A 63 5.11 -7.54 2.27
C PRO A 63 5.00 -6.64 3.50
N GLU A 64 5.16 -7.18 4.71
CA GLU A 64 5.11 -6.38 5.95
C GLU A 64 6.30 -5.41 6.03
N SER A 65 7.48 -5.85 5.62
CA SER A 65 8.66 -4.96 5.53
C SER A 65 8.45 -3.85 4.50
N ALA A 66 7.85 -4.17 3.35
CA ALA A 66 7.54 -3.21 2.31
C ALA A 66 6.49 -2.18 2.77
N ASN A 67 5.44 -2.63 3.45
CA ASN A 67 4.41 -1.76 4.01
C ASN A 67 5.00 -0.76 5.03
N ASN A 68 5.83 -1.25 5.95
CA ASN A 68 6.43 -0.40 6.97
C ASN A 68 7.45 0.59 6.37
N ALA A 69 8.30 0.13 5.44
CA ALA A 69 9.25 0.99 4.75
C ALA A 69 8.55 2.07 3.90
N ALA A 70 7.50 1.71 3.17
CA ALA A 70 6.73 2.65 2.35
C ALA A 70 6.02 3.71 3.20
N SER A 71 5.48 3.31 4.34
CA SER A 71 4.81 4.23 5.28
C SER A 71 5.77 5.29 5.83
N GLN A 72 7.00 4.89 6.18
CA GLN A 72 8.02 5.82 6.69
C GLN A 72 8.58 6.72 5.59
N THR A 73 8.88 6.16 4.42
CA THR A 73 9.45 6.92 3.30
C THR A 73 8.47 7.89 2.64
N SER A 74 7.16 7.69 2.81
CA SER A 74 6.11 8.64 2.42
C SER A 74 6.23 10.01 3.10
N PHE A 75 6.95 10.11 4.23
CA PHE A 75 7.22 11.40 4.88
C PHE A 75 8.30 12.20 4.17
N ILE A 76 9.16 11.58 3.35
CA ILE A 76 10.26 12.28 2.68
C ILE A 76 9.72 13.35 1.71
N PRO A 77 8.82 13.04 0.75
CA PRO A 77 8.25 14.07 -0.12
C PRO A 77 7.43 15.13 0.63
N LEU A 78 6.73 14.71 1.70
CA LEU A 78 5.97 15.62 2.53
C LEU A 78 6.87 16.66 3.22
N LEU A 79 7.94 16.22 3.88
CA LEU A 79 8.82 17.09 4.65
C LEU A 79 9.81 17.86 3.76
N THR A 80 10.19 17.31 2.60
CA THR A 80 11.18 17.97 1.72
C THR A 80 10.53 18.84 0.64
N LEU A 81 9.38 18.45 0.10
CA LEU A 81 8.73 19.18 -0.99
C LEU A 81 7.42 19.86 -0.55
N GLY A 82 6.89 19.53 0.63
CA GLY A 82 5.56 20.00 1.06
C GLY A 82 4.42 19.33 0.27
N ILE A 83 4.73 18.27 -0.48
CA ILE A 83 3.81 17.60 -1.39
C ILE A 83 3.40 16.27 -0.75
N PRO A 84 2.13 16.10 -0.33
CA PRO A 84 1.67 14.83 0.21
C PRO A 84 1.63 13.78 -0.92
N PRO A 85 2.27 12.60 -0.74
CA PRO A 85 2.26 11.54 -1.75
C PRO A 85 0.98 10.68 -1.73
N ASN A 86 0.20 10.71 -0.66
CA ASN A 86 -1.05 9.96 -0.52
C ASN A 86 -2.03 10.67 0.43
N ALA A 87 -3.27 10.19 0.50
CA ALA A 87 -4.34 10.80 1.30
C ALA A 87 -4.00 10.89 2.79
N VAL A 88 -3.33 9.89 3.37
CA VAL A 88 -2.93 9.91 4.79
C VAL A 88 -1.92 11.03 5.04
N MET A 89 -0.96 11.23 4.13
CA MET A 89 -0.01 12.34 4.21
C MET A 89 -0.68 13.70 3.93
N ALA A 90 -1.75 13.76 3.13
CA ALA A 90 -2.53 14.99 2.94
C ALA A 90 -3.26 15.39 4.23
N LEU A 91 -3.79 14.42 4.98
CA LEU A 91 -4.32 14.68 6.33
C LEU A 91 -3.22 15.19 7.27
N MET A 92 -1.99 14.67 7.17
CA MET A 92 -0.86 15.19 7.94
C MET A 92 -0.50 16.64 7.57
N VAL A 93 -0.58 17.03 6.29
CA VAL A 93 -0.47 18.44 5.87
C VAL A 93 -1.53 19.29 6.57
N GLY A 94 -2.78 18.82 6.58
CA GLY A 94 -3.89 19.49 7.28
C GLY A 94 -3.61 19.66 8.77
N ALA A 95 -3.17 18.60 9.45
CA ALA A 95 -2.81 18.64 10.86
C ALA A 95 -1.66 19.62 11.16
N MET A 96 -0.59 19.58 10.35
CA MET A 96 0.53 20.53 10.50
C MET A 96 0.07 21.98 10.29
N THR A 97 -0.81 22.21 9.29
CA THR A 97 -1.35 23.55 9.00
C THR A 97 -2.22 24.07 10.14
N ILE A 98 -3.02 23.21 10.80
CA ILE A 98 -3.79 23.56 12.01
C ILE A 98 -2.86 24.03 13.14
N HIS A 99 -1.67 23.43 13.24
CA HIS A 99 -0.63 23.84 14.19
C HIS A 99 0.28 24.96 13.67
N ASN A 100 -0.11 25.68 12.62
CA ASN A 100 0.66 26.76 11.97
C ASN A 100 2.06 26.34 11.48
N ILE A 101 2.25 25.05 11.18
CA ILE A 101 3.49 24.52 10.63
C ILE A 101 3.28 24.28 9.14
N GLN A 102 4.05 24.99 8.32
CA GLN A 102 4.00 24.80 6.87
C GLN A 102 4.96 23.67 6.47
N PRO A 103 4.47 22.54 5.92
CA PRO A 103 5.32 21.44 5.49
C PRO A 103 6.21 21.85 4.31
N GLY A 104 7.44 21.34 4.29
CA GLY A 104 8.45 21.66 3.30
C GLY A 104 9.85 21.80 3.92
N PRO A 105 10.88 22.15 3.12
CA PRO A 105 12.27 22.15 3.57
C PRO A 105 12.49 22.99 4.83
N GLN A 106 11.69 24.05 4.96
CA GLN A 106 11.76 24.98 6.07
C GLN A 106 11.47 24.32 7.42
N VAL A 107 10.67 23.25 7.50
CA VAL A 107 10.38 22.54 8.76
C VAL A 107 11.66 22.10 9.45
N MET A 108 12.67 21.66 8.70
CA MET A 108 13.95 21.22 9.25
C MET A 108 14.73 22.36 9.90
N SER A 109 14.59 23.59 9.39
CA SER A 109 15.30 24.78 9.90
C SER A 109 14.50 25.59 10.91
N SER A 110 13.19 25.78 10.68
CA SER A 110 12.31 26.58 11.53
C SER A 110 11.78 25.80 12.73
N ASN A 111 11.60 24.48 12.60
CA ASN A 111 11.08 23.61 13.65
C ASN A 111 11.95 22.34 13.81
N PRO A 112 13.26 22.48 14.11
CA PRO A 112 14.17 21.34 14.18
C PRO A 112 13.76 20.32 15.27
N ALA A 113 13.20 20.80 16.39
CA ALA A 113 12.69 19.93 17.44
C ALA A 113 11.52 19.06 16.95
N LEU A 114 10.65 19.59 16.09
CA LEU A 114 9.57 18.82 15.48
C LEU A 114 10.12 17.82 14.48
N PHE A 115 11.03 18.24 13.61
CA PHE A 115 11.63 17.35 12.61
C PHE A 115 12.32 16.15 13.28
N TRP A 116 13.21 16.40 14.23
CA TRP A 116 13.90 15.33 14.96
C TRP A 116 12.99 14.57 15.91
N GLY A 117 11.99 15.23 16.51
CA GLY A 117 10.95 14.59 17.30
C GLY A 117 10.11 13.61 16.48
N LEU A 118 9.78 13.97 15.24
CA LEU A 118 9.07 13.10 14.30
C LEU A 118 9.92 11.87 13.95
N ILE A 119 11.19 12.07 13.57
CA ILE A 119 12.11 10.95 13.28
C ILE A 119 12.27 10.05 14.51
N ALA A 120 12.50 10.61 15.69
CA ALA A 120 12.58 9.84 16.93
C ALA A 120 11.26 9.10 17.23
N SER A 121 10.11 9.72 16.98
CA SER A 121 8.80 9.09 17.17
C SER A 121 8.58 7.89 16.25
N MET A 122 9.18 7.86 15.05
CA MET A 122 9.11 6.69 14.17
C MET A 122 9.86 5.50 14.77
N TRP A 123 11.03 5.73 15.37
CA TRP A 123 11.79 4.69 16.07
C TRP A 123 11.05 4.19 17.32
N ILE A 124 10.59 5.11 18.17
CA ILE A 124 9.83 4.79 19.37
C ILE A 124 8.51 4.10 19.02
N GLY A 125 7.82 4.56 17.98
CA GLY A 125 6.57 3.98 17.48
C GLY A 125 6.77 2.55 16.98
N ASN A 126 7.83 2.26 16.23
CA ASN A 126 8.16 0.89 15.82
C ASN A 126 8.51 -0.01 17.02
N PHE A 127 9.22 0.52 18.01
CA PHE A 127 9.50 -0.22 19.24
C PHE A 127 8.21 -0.51 20.02
N MET A 128 7.31 0.47 20.15
CA MET A 128 5.99 0.29 20.73
C MET A 128 5.14 -0.71 19.95
N LEU A 129 5.22 -0.72 18.61
CA LEU A 129 4.55 -1.71 17.78
C LEU A 129 5.03 -3.13 18.11
N ILE A 130 6.32 -3.34 18.37
CA ILE A 130 6.84 -4.65 18.80
C ILE A 130 6.26 -5.01 20.17
N ILE A 131 6.32 -4.10 21.14
CA ILE A 131 5.82 -4.33 22.50
C ILE A 131 4.32 -4.66 22.49
N LEU A 132 3.54 -4.02 21.63
CA LEU A 132 2.10 -4.26 21.53
C LEU A 132 1.80 -5.51 20.72
N ASN A 133 2.39 -5.70 19.54
CA ASN A 133 2.04 -6.79 18.64
C ASN A 133 2.50 -8.16 19.16
N LEU A 134 3.68 -8.26 19.77
CA LEU A 134 4.23 -9.54 20.21
C LEU A 134 3.37 -10.27 21.26
N PRO A 135 2.86 -9.61 22.33
CA PRO A 135 1.90 -10.25 23.25
C PRO A 135 0.51 -10.41 22.65
N LEU A 136 0.06 -9.47 21.80
CA LEU A 136 -1.27 -9.52 21.19
C LEU A 136 -1.39 -10.58 20.09
N ILE A 137 -0.28 -11.10 19.54
CA ILE A 137 -0.29 -12.14 18.50
C ILE A 137 -1.12 -13.35 18.91
N GLY A 138 -1.10 -13.73 20.19
CA GLY A 138 -1.91 -14.83 20.70
C GLY A 138 -3.42 -14.56 20.60
N VAL A 139 -3.84 -13.31 20.78
CA VAL A 139 -5.24 -12.88 20.59
C VAL A 139 -5.59 -12.86 19.11
N TRP A 140 -4.72 -12.28 18.26
CA TRP A 140 -4.93 -12.22 16.81
C TRP A 140 -5.07 -13.62 16.19
N VAL A 141 -4.20 -14.57 16.59
CA VAL A 141 -4.24 -15.95 16.12
C VAL A 141 -5.50 -16.67 16.62
N LYS A 142 -5.91 -16.48 17.89
CA LYS A 142 -7.18 -17.05 18.39
C LYS A 142 -8.39 -16.52 17.63
N MET A 143 -8.36 -15.28 17.17
CA MET A 143 -9.45 -14.72 16.38
C MET A 143 -9.64 -15.45 15.05
N LEU A 144 -8.57 -15.99 14.45
CA LEU A 144 -8.65 -16.84 13.24
C LEU A 144 -9.36 -18.17 13.50
N THR A 145 -9.46 -18.62 14.75
CA THR A 145 -10.19 -19.85 15.12
C THR A 145 -11.69 -19.62 15.31
N ILE A 146 -12.15 -18.35 15.31
CA ILE A 146 -13.57 -18.03 15.44
C ILE A 146 -14.28 -18.52 14.17
N PRO A 147 -15.34 -19.36 14.30
CA PRO A 147 -16.08 -19.85 13.14
C PRO A 147 -16.57 -18.70 12.26
N TYR A 148 -16.37 -18.82 10.94
CA TYR A 148 -16.72 -17.77 9.98
C TYR A 148 -18.19 -17.32 10.08
N LYS A 149 -19.10 -18.23 10.46
CA LYS A 149 -20.52 -17.93 10.73
C LYS A 149 -20.77 -16.85 11.79
N HIS A 150 -19.85 -16.69 12.75
CA HIS A 150 -19.95 -15.68 13.81
C HIS A 150 -19.07 -14.47 13.50
N LEU A 151 -17.91 -14.70 12.87
CA LEU A 151 -16.99 -13.64 12.49
C LEU A 151 -17.61 -12.73 11.41
N TYR A 152 -18.32 -13.30 10.44
CA TYR A 152 -18.88 -12.56 9.30
C TYR A 152 -19.94 -11.52 9.72
N PRO A 153 -20.95 -11.84 10.54
CA PRO A 153 -21.87 -10.83 11.07
C PRO A 153 -21.17 -9.74 11.89
N ALA A 154 -20.16 -10.10 12.69
CA ALA A 154 -19.39 -9.13 13.45
C ALA A 154 -18.64 -8.15 12.53
N ILE A 155 -17.98 -8.66 11.47
CA ILE A 155 -17.33 -7.84 10.45
C ILE A 155 -18.35 -6.88 9.82
N LEU A 156 -19.53 -7.37 9.42
CA LEU A 156 -20.57 -6.52 8.82
C LEU A 156 -21.03 -5.41 9.77
N VAL A 157 -21.24 -5.72 11.05
CA VAL A 157 -21.60 -4.72 12.06
C VAL A 157 -20.50 -3.67 12.20
N PHE A 158 -19.22 -4.08 12.31
CA PHE A 158 -18.11 -3.14 12.38
C PHE A 158 -17.96 -2.30 11.10
N CYS A 159 -18.20 -2.88 9.92
CA CYS A 159 -18.23 -2.13 8.67
C CYS A 159 -19.36 -1.08 8.67
N CYS A 160 -20.56 -1.44 9.11
CA CYS A 160 -21.68 -0.50 9.23
C CYS A 160 -21.38 0.63 10.22
N ILE A 161 -20.81 0.30 11.38
CA ILE A 161 -20.38 1.31 12.38
C ILE A 161 -19.30 2.20 11.77
N GLY A 162 -18.27 1.64 11.14
CA GLY A 162 -17.18 2.39 10.54
C GLY A 162 -17.68 3.38 9.50
N VAL A 163 -18.51 2.92 8.56
CA VAL A 163 -19.10 3.78 7.53
C VAL A 163 -19.99 4.86 8.14
N TYR A 164 -20.81 4.51 9.13
CA TYR A 164 -21.64 5.47 9.83
C TYR A 164 -20.79 6.54 10.53
N THR A 165 -19.68 6.18 11.17
CA THR A 165 -18.85 7.14 11.91
C THR A 165 -18.15 8.19 11.05
N VAL A 166 -17.98 7.94 9.75
CA VAL A 166 -17.30 8.89 8.86
C VAL A 166 -18.17 10.12 8.59
N ASN A 167 -19.45 9.93 8.24
CA ASN A 167 -20.35 11.03 7.86
C ASN A 167 -21.60 11.16 8.75
N ASN A 168 -21.78 10.28 9.75
CA ASN A 168 -22.99 10.17 10.57
C ASN A 168 -24.28 10.04 9.73
N THR A 169 -24.21 9.37 8.57
CA THR A 169 -25.39 9.15 7.72
C THR A 169 -25.76 7.68 7.63
N ASN A 170 -27.06 7.40 7.74
CA ASN A 170 -27.60 6.06 7.50
C ASN A 170 -27.56 5.69 6.00
N PHE A 171 -27.51 6.69 5.12
CA PHE A 171 -27.48 6.49 3.67
C PHE A 171 -26.21 5.74 3.23
N ASP A 172 -25.07 6.06 3.82
CA ASP A 172 -23.80 5.40 3.50
C ASP A 172 -23.82 3.90 3.87
N ILE A 173 -24.59 3.51 4.89
CA ILE A 173 -24.81 2.10 5.25
C ILE A 173 -25.56 1.37 4.12
N PHE A 174 -26.62 1.98 3.58
CA PHE A 174 -27.38 1.39 2.47
C PHE A 174 -26.56 1.29 1.20
N ILE A 175 -25.75 2.31 0.89
CA ILE A 175 -24.78 2.25 -0.23
C ILE A 175 -23.82 1.09 -0.02
N THR A 176 -23.25 0.95 1.17
CA THR A 176 -22.31 -0.12 1.48
C THR A 176 -22.94 -1.50 1.31
N ALA A 177 -24.18 -1.68 1.76
CA ALA A 177 -24.93 -2.92 1.54
C ALA A 177 -25.15 -3.20 0.04
N ALA A 178 -25.54 -2.19 -0.75
CA ALA A 178 -25.72 -2.32 -2.19
C ALA A 178 -24.40 -2.71 -2.90
N PHE A 179 -23.30 -2.04 -2.59
CA PHE A 179 -21.98 -2.38 -3.14
C PHE A 179 -21.47 -3.74 -2.65
N GLY A 180 -21.84 -4.17 -1.45
CA GLY A 180 -21.57 -5.53 -0.97
C GLY A 180 -22.23 -6.60 -1.85
N VAL A 181 -23.50 -6.38 -2.25
CA VAL A 181 -24.22 -7.27 -3.18
C VAL A 181 -23.59 -7.25 -4.58
N ILE A 182 -23.18 -6.07 -5.08
CA ILE A 182 -22.47 -5.95 -6.36
C ILE A 182 -21.12 -6.68 -6.31
N GLY A 183 -20.39 -6.54 -5.20
CA GLY A 183 -19.14 -7.28 -4.98
C GLY A 183 -19.35 -8.79 -5.00
N TYR A 184 -20.42 -9.29 -4.37
CA TYR A 184 -20.77 -10.71 -4.44
C TYR A 184 -21.06 -11.18 -5.88
N LEU A 185 -21.75 -10.35 -6.68
CA LEU A 185 -21.96 -10.61 -8.11
C LEU A 185 -20.63 -10.70 -8.87
N PHE A 186 -19.68 -9.78 -8.63
CA PHE A 186 -18.36 -9.83 -9.26
C PHE A 186 -17.57 -11.09 -8.89
N VAL A 187 -17.60 -11.52 -7.63
CA VAL A 187 -16.98 -12.78 -7.22
C VAL A 187 -17.62 -13.96 -7.97
N LYS A 188 -18.96 -13.98 -8.12
CA LYS A 188 -19.67 -15.05 -8.82
C LYS A 188 -19.41 -15.06 -10.33
N LEU A 189 -19.11 -13.91 -10.93
CA LEU A 189 -18.74 -13.78 -12.34
C LEU A 189 -17.28 -14.16 -12.62
N GLY A 190 -16.53 -14.62 -11.62
CA GLY A 190 -15.11 -14.97 -11.76
C GLY A 190 -14.20 -13.74 -11.89
N CYS A 191 -14.70 -12.55 -11.56
CA CYS A 191 -13.84 -11.37 -11.47
C CYS A 191 -12.97 -11.50 -10.22
N GLU A 192 -11.65 -11.57 -10.43
CA GLU A 192 -10.68 -11.60 -9.35
C GLU A 192 -10.80 -10.32 -8.50
N ALA A 193 -11.06 -10.47 -7.20
CA ALA A 193 -11.14 -9.36 -6.26
C ALA A 193 -9.82 -8.56 -6.12
N PRO A 194 -8.61 -9.17 -6.17
CA PRO A 194 -7.36 -8.43 -5.97
C PRO A 194 -7.07 -7.37 -7.06
N PRO A 195 -7.21 -7.64 -8.37
CA PRO A 195 -7.09 -6.59 -9.39
C PRO A 195 -8.14 -5.48 -9.28
N LEU A 196 -9.38 -5.82 -8.89
CA LEU A 196 -10.44 -4.84 -8.68
C LEU A 196 -10.10 -3.91 -7.51
N LEU A 197 -9.64 -4.46 -6.39
CA LEU A 197 -9.14 -3.70 -5.24
C LEU A 197 -7.96 -2.81 -5.63
N LEU A 198 -7.03 -3.34 -6.42
CA LEU A 198 -5.89 -2.56 -6.90
C LEU A 198 -6.35 -1.37 -7.75
N GLY A 199 -7.26 -1.59 -8.71
CA GLY A 199 -7.84 -0.55 -9.54
C GLY A 199 -8.63 0.48 -8.72
N PHE A 200 -9.38 0.03 -7.71
CA PHE A 200 -10.14 0.90 -6.81
C PHE A 200 -9.22 1.80 -5.97
N VAL A 201 -8.12 1.27 -5.44
CA VAL A 201 -7.15 2.06 -4.66
C VAL A 201 -6.33 2.97 -5.57
N LEU A 202 -5.90 2.47 -6.73
CA LEU A 202 -5.05 3.22 -7.66
C LEU A 202 -5.78 4.30 -8.43
N GLY A 203 -7.05 4.08 -8.79
CA GLY A 203 -7.83 4.98 -9.65
C GLY A 203 -7.88 6.42 -9.12
N PRO A 204 -8.37 6.65 -7.88
CA PRO A 204 -8.41 7.98 -7.28
C PRO A 204 -7.03 8.61 -7.17
N MET A 205 -6.02 7.83 -6.76
CA MET A 205 -4.64 8.32 -6.65
C MET A 205 -4.08 8.73 -8.01
N MET A 206 -4.34 7.96 -9.06
CA MET A 206 -3.93 8.27 -10.43
C MET A 206 -4.61 9.56 -10.91
N GLU A 207 -5.92 9.69 -10.73
CA GLU A 207 -6.66 10.89 -11.15
C GLU A 207 -6.20 12.14 -10.40
N GLU A 208 -6.01 12.05 -9.09
CA GLU A 208 -5.56 13.19 -8.27
C GLU A 208 -4.17 13.65 -8.69
N ASN A 209 -3.22 12.71 -8.88
CA ASN A 209 -1.87 13.04 -9.33
C ASN A 209 -1.86 13.58 -10.77
N PHE A 210 -2.69 13.02 -11.66
CA PHE A 210 -2.84 13.51 -13.03
C PHE A 210 -3.40 14.94 -13.06
N ARG A 211 -4.45 15.22 -12.28
CA ARG A 211 -5.04 16.54 -12.12
C ARG A 211 -4.03 17.53 -11.56
N ARG A 212 -3.26 17.12 -10.54
CA ARG A 212 -2.21 17.96 -9.94
C ARG A 212 -1.11 18.30 -10.93
N ALA A 213 -0.66 17.33 -11.73
CA ALA A 213 0.32 17.55 -12.78
C ALA A 213 -0.18 18.55 -13.83
N LEU A 214 -1.42 18.39 -14.32
CA LEU A 214 -2.03 19.32 -15.26
C LEU A 214 -2.25 20.71 -14.69
N LEU A 215 -2.63 20.83 -13.41
CA LEU A 215 -2.76 22.12 -12.74
C LEU A 215 -1.42 22.86 -12.67
N LEU A 216 -0.33 22.16 -12.31
CA LEU A 216 1.03 22.72 -12.33
C LEU A 216 1.48 23.11 -13.75
N ALA A 217 1.06 22.33 -14.75
CA ALA A 217 1.29 22.57 -16.17
C ALA A 217 0.35 23.61 -16.80
N ARG A 218 -0.59 24.19 -16.03
CA ARG A 218 -1.64 25.10 -16.52
C ARG A 218 -2.48 24.50 -17.67
N GLY A 219 -2.73 23.20 -17.64
CA GLY A 219 -3.54 22.47 -18.62
C GLY A 219 -2.75 21.96 -19.84
N ASP A 220 -1.43 22.15 -19.89
CA ASP A 220 -0.61 21.67 -21.00
C ASP A 220 -0.23 20.18 -20.86
N PHE A 221 -0.73 19.35 -21.77
CA PHE A 221 -0.44 17.91 -21.82
C PHE A 221 0.97 17.60 -22.31
N THR A 222 1.67 18.55 -22.95
CA THR A 222 3.04 18.33 -23.43
C THR A 222 4.03 18.15 -22.27
N VAL A 223 3.66 18.53 -21.04
CA VAL A 223 4.48 18.35 -19.83
C VAL A 223 4.88 16.89 -19.60
N PHE A 224 4.05 15.94 -20.02
CA PHE A 224 4.36 14.52 -19.88
C PHE A 224 5.52 14.06 -20.78
N VAL A 225 5.75 14.76 -21.90
CA VAL A 225 6.79 14.45 -22.90
C VAL A 225 8.01 15.36 -22.74
N THR A 226 7.81 16.62 -22.36
CA THR A 226 8.90 17.60 -22.21
C THR A 226 9.73 17.38 -20.94
N ARG A 227 9.16 16.77 -19.90
CA ARG A 227 9.90 16.42 -18.67
C ARG A 227 10.62 15.07 -18.84
N PRO A 228 11.97 15.02 -18.73
CA PRO A 228 12.75 13.82 -19.04
C PRO A 228 12.41 12.61 -18.14
N LEU A 229 12.09 12.84 -16.87
CA LEU A 229 11.66 11.78 -15.96
C LEU A 229 10.27 11.23 -16.31
N SER A 230 9.32 12.10 -16.65
CA SER A 230 7.98 11.69 -17.06
C SER A 230 8.03 10.89 -18.36
N LEU A 231 8.79 11.37 -19.34
CA LEU A 231 9.00 10.69 -20.61
C LEU A 231 9.66 9.32 -20.40
N GLY A 232 10.69 9.25 -19.56
CA GLY A 232 11.36 7.99 -19.22
C GLY A 232 10.41 6.96 -18.59
N LEU A 233 9.57 7.39 -17.64
CA LEU A 233 8.57 6.53 -17.01
C LEU A 233 7.47 6.10 -18.00
N LEU A 234 7.03 6.98 -18.89
CA LEU A 234 6.06 6.64 -19.94
C LEU A 234 6.61 5.62 -20.94
N ILE A 235 7.87 5.78 -21.36
CA ILE A 235 8.54 4.82 -22.23
C ILE A 235 8.68 3.47 -21.51
N ALA A 236 9.09 3.47 -20.23
CA ALA A 236 9.19 2.24 -19.45
C ALA A 236 7.83 1.55 -19.28
N ALA A 237 6.75 2.31 -19.02
CA ALA A 237 5.39 1.79 -18.94
C ALA A 237 4.94 1.20 -20.28
N ALA A 238 5.17 1.90 -21.40
CA ALA A 238 4.86 1.40 -22.73
C ALA A 238 5.65 0.11 -23.04
N ALA A 239 6.94 0.08 -22.71
CA ALA A 239 7.79 -1.10 -22.87
C ALA A 239 7.28 -2.28 -22.02
N LEU A 240 6.87 -2.05 -20.77
CA LEU A 240 6.28 -3.07 -19.92
C LEU A 240 4.97 -3.62 -20.50
N VAL A 241 4.09 -2.76 -21.03
CA VAL A 241 2.86 -3.19 -21.68
C VAL A 241 3.18 -4.05 -22.92
N VAL A 242 4.14 -3.64 -23.74
CA VAL A 242 4.59 -4.42 -24.89
C VAL A 242 5.17 -5.78 -24.45
N ILE A 243 6.04 -5.80 -23.43
CA ILE A 243 6.62 -7.04 -22.89
C ILE A 243 5.53 -7.98 -22.35
N VAL A 244 4.54 -7.47 -21.63
CA VAL A 244 3.47 -8.26 -21.04
C VAL A 244 2.48 -8.78 -22.09
N THR A 245 2.29 -8.04 -23.18
CA THR A 245 1.40 -8.43 -24.30
C THR A 245 2.08 -9.38 -25.29
N LEU A 246 3.41 -9.48 -25.28
CA LEU A 246 4.14 -10.44 -26.11
C LEU A 246 3.80 -11.90 -25.72
N PRO A 247 3.48 -12.77 -26.70
CA PRO A 247 3.00 -14.13 -26.46
C PRO A 247 4.00 -15.03 -25.72
N ALA A 248 5.30 -14.72 -25.79
CA ALA A 248 6.35 -15.46 -25.09
C ALA A 248 6.22 -15.37 -23.55
N VAL A 249 5.74 -14.24 -23.01
CA VAL A 249 5.50 -14.05 -21.55
C VAL A 249 4.15 -14.63 -21.14
N LYS A 250 3.19 -14.69 -22.07
CA LYS A 250 1.84 -15.25 -21.85
C LYS A 250 1.90 -16.75 -21.57
N LYS A 251 2.75 -17.48 -22.31
CA LYS A 251 2.94 -18.94 -22.17
C LYS A 251 3.53 -19.34 -20.81
N THR A 252 4.50 -18.56 -20.30
CA THR A 252 5.09 -18.77 -18.97
C THR A 252 4.16 -18.34 -17.82
N ARG A 253 3.23 -17.42 -18.07
CA ARG A 253 2.17 -17.05 -17.10
C ARG A 253 1.13 -18.15 -16.96
N GLU A 254 0.69 -18.75 -18.05
CA GLU A 254 -0.25 -19.88 -18.00
C GLU A 254 0.35 -21.04 -17.19
N GLU A 255 1.63 -21.36 -17.35
CA GLU A 255 2.32 -22.39 -16.55
C GLU A 255 2.49 -22.01 -15.06
N ALA A 256 2.60 -20.73 -14.72
CA ALA A 256 2.82 -20.26 -13.34
C ALA A 256 1.52 -20.00 -12.53
N PHE A 257 0.37 -19.93 -13.19
CA PHE A 257 -0.95 -19.70 -12.58
C PHE A 257 -1.87 -20.92 -12.67
N VAL A 258 -1.40 -22.05 -13.20
CA VAL A 258 -2.06 -23.34 -13.00
C VAL A 258 -1.81 -23.75 -11.54
N GLU A 259 -2.73 -23.36 -10.67
CA GLU A 259 -2.92 -23.99 -9.36
C GLU A 259 -3.45 -25.41 -9.60
N GLU A 260 -2.68 -26.43 -9.18
CA GLU A 260 -3.23 -27.72 -8.75
C GLU A 260 -3.74 -27.60 -7.30
#